data_AF-A0A168KYQ4-F1
#
_entry.id   AF-A0A168KYQ4-F1
#
_cell.length_a   1.000
_cell.length_b   1.000
_cell.length_c   1.000
_cell.angle_alpha   90.00
_cell.angle_beta   90.00
_cell.angle_gamma   90.00
#
_symmetry.space_group_name_H-M   'P 1'
#
loop_
_entity.id
_entity.type
_entity.pdbx_description
1 polymer ?
#
loop_
_entity_poly.entity_id
_entity_poly.type
_entity_poly.pdbx_seq_one_letter_code
_entity_poly.pdbx_strand_id
1 'polypeptide(L)'
;MITTIMKPDEIKESLQGSPQSHPSPATLDTKKPVDIIDQLTDLDCGLQCLLDKVKEDMQAAKKRAAIEEEYGKQMIKLSQTISETFDKAHPRSGTYGDAWISMLKVHETIGDQRVKFAGNITEVADDLQLLYKDTERGRKQVKDTGGKHEKMLGDADASLEKIKQKYELQSEDWERAILQKNNDPLHVPKKGLFKNTKTQAQLNRMEEEARYKATMADKHYRQQLQVTNASRQEYFQIHLPKILTELKAVGDECCVALRYQLARYAYIYEEALAADGIALDNDDGLGLRSLTEKIDKESDLIQYINSYHGRSGKLQKNDIQYKEYSMSVASPMNTGSNTNPNPVFGIDLNILMTRDQQEVPWILRKCAEAVEMYGLNVVGIYRLSGTNSQIQKVKAAFDRDCTGIQLNSEEYISDINNITSVLKLWFRELPDPLFPRAAYQHFLNAAKIEDDNMRVLGLHTVINDLPDAHYATLKFLMCHLDKIQKHQRYNKMGASNLATIFGMTLMGNEPGGGIASNQQPMVNQDNQRFTETQWQVKVVQTILENYSLIFETDG
;
A
#
# COMPACT_ATOMS: atom_id res chain seq x y z
N MET A 1 9.09 19.51 6.96
CA MET A 1 10.07 20.60 6.77
C MET A 1 9.31 21.79 6.21
N ILE A 2 9.35 22.91 6.92
CA ILE A 2 8.61 24.12 6.60
C ILE A 2 9.33 24.81 5.43
N THR A 3 8.70 24.85 4.26
CA THR A 3 9.22 25.54 3.08
C THR A 3 8.73 26.98 3.10
N THR A 4 9.67 27.92 3.24
CA THR A 4 9.44 29.36 3.08
C THR A 4 8.99 29.65 1.65
N ILE A 5 7.82 30.26 1.51
CA ILE A 5 7.23 30.72 0.24
C ILE A 5 7.84 32.09 -0.09
N MET A 6 8.63 32.18 -1.16
CA MET A 6 9.02 33.48 -1.74
C MET A 6 7.86 34.04 -2.58
N LYS A 7 7.68 35.37 -2.55
CA LYS A 7 6.55 36.08 -3.19
C LYS A 7 6.80 36.33 -4.68
N PRO A 8 5.74 36.50 -5.49
CA PRO A 8 5.82 36.51 -6.97
C PRO A 8 6.55 37.69 -7.63
N ASP A 9 6.96 38.71 -6.86
CA ASP A 9 7.55 39.94 -7.42
C ASP A 9 9.10 39.92 -7.51
N GLU A 10 9.77 38.92 -6.92
CA GLU A 10 11.25 38.78 -6.99
C GLU A 10 11.74 38.01 -8.23
N ILE A 11 10.84 37.53 -9.10
CA ILE A 11 11.17 36.74 -10.29
C ILE A 11 11.43 37.60 -11.54
N LYS A 12 11.17 38.93 -11.48
CA LYS A 12 11.27 39.79 -12.68
C LYS A 12 12.58 40.55 -12.87
N GLU A 13 13.53 40.53 -11.92
CA GLU A 13 14.83 41.21 -12.07
C GLU A 13 16.00 40.28 -12.44
N SER A 14 15.81 38.97 -12.54
CA SER A 14 16.88 38.01 -12.91
C SER A 14 16.99 37.71 -14.42
N LEU A 15 16.17 38.34 -15.27
CA LEU A 15 16.12 38.06 -16.72
C LEU A 15 16.66 39.20 -17.62
N GLN A 16 17.39 40.16 -17.06
CA GLN A 16 18.14 41.17 -17.85
C GLN A 16 19.61 41.23 -17.43
N GLY A 17 20.33 40.14 -17.69
CA GLY A 17 21.79 40.12 -17.68
C GLY A 17 22.31 39.94 -19.12
N SER A 18 22.91 40.98 -19.68
CA SER A 18 23.62 40.96 -20.96
C SER A 18 24.68 39.85 -20.99
N PRO A 19 24.99 39.23 -22.15
CA PRO A 19 25.96 38.15 -22.21
C PRO A 19 27.36 38.69 -21.86
N GLN A 20 27.84 38.38 -20.66
CA GLN A 20 29.24 38.58 -20.31
C GLN A 20 30.08 37.61 -21.15
N SER A 21 30.88 38.19 -22.04
CA SER A 21 31.94 37.50 -22.77
C SER A 21 32.94 36.90 -21.79
N HIS A 22 32.87 35.59 -21.57
CA HIS A 22 33.98 34.86 -20.98
C HIS A 22 35.18 34.90 -21.93
N PRO A 23 36.42 35.08 -21.42
CA PRO A 23 37.60 35.15 -22.25
C PRO A 23 37.82 33.81 -22.96
N SER A 24 38.02 33.86 -24.28
CA SER A 24 38.45 32.73 -25.09
C SER A 24 39.62 32.00 -24.42
N PRO A 25 39.59 30.66 -24.32
CA PRO A 25 40.80 29.91 -24.06
C PRO A 25 41.74 30.15 -25.23
N ALA A 26 42.98 30.50 -24.89
CA ALA A 26 44.07 30.71 -25.81
C ALA A 26 44.12 29.65 -26.91
N THR A 27 44.40 30.12 -28.12
CA THR A 27 44.78 29.36 -29.31
C THR A 27 45.66 28.17 -28.96
N LEU A 28 45.06 26.97 -28.94
CA LEU A 28 45.75 25.70 -28.96
C LEU A 28 45.82 25.23 -30.41
N ASP A 29 46.97 25.54 -30.99
CA ASP A 29 47.73 24.75 -31.96
C ASP A 29 46.96 23.70 -32.78
N THR A 30 46.97 23.89 -34.09
CA THR A 30 46.51 22.95 -35.12
C THR A 30 47.30 21.64 -35.06
N LYS A 31 46.95 20.74 -34.15
CA LYS A 31 47.41 19.35 -34.19
C LYS A 31 46.58 18.60 -35.23
N LYS A 32 47.27 17.93 -36.17
CA LYS A 32 46.67 16.92 -37.05
C LYS A 32 45.73 16.02 -36.24
N PRO A 33 44.58 15.58 -36.78
CA PRO A 33 43.72 14.63 -36.09
C PRO A 33 44.58 13.43 -35.70
N VAL A 34 44.71 13.22 -34.39
CA VAL A 34 45.50 12.11 -33.88
C VAL A 34 44.67 10.85 -34.09
N ASP A 35 45.19 9.89 -34.84
CA ASP A 35 44.53 8.60 -35.00
C ASP A 35 44.60 7.86 -33.66
N ILE A 36 43.43 7.64 -33.06
CA ILE A 36 43.29 6.96 -31.77
C ILE A 36 43.81 5.53 -31.88
N ILE A 37 43.70 4.90 -33.06
CA ILE A 37 44.23 3.55 -33.28
C ILE A 37 45.75 3.57 -33.19
N ASP A 38 46.42 4.53 -33.82
CA ASP A 38 47.87 4.67 -33.75
C ASP A 38 48.36 4.86 -32.31
N GLN A 39 47.66 5.70 -31.53
CA GLN A 39 47.98 5.87 -30.10
C GLN A 39 47.82 4.57 -29.30
N LEU A 40 46.78 3.79 -29.59
CA LEU A 40 46.53 2.52 -28.91
C LEU A 40 47.53 1.44 -29.34
N THR A 41 48.00 1.46 -30.59
CA THR A 41 49.04 0.52 -31.06
C THR A 41 50.40 0.79 -30.42
N ASP A 42 50.68 2.04 -30.06
CA ASP A 42 51.93 2.44 -29.38
C ASP A 42 51.93 2.12 -27.87
N LEU A 43 50.81 1.66 -27.31
CA LEU A 43 50.68 1.30 -25.90
C LEU A 43 50.81 -0.21 -25.71
N ASP A 44 51.69 -0.63 -24.80
CA ASP A 44 51.85 -2.04 -24.39
C ASP A 44 50.53 -2.67 -23.90
N CYS A 45 49.61 -1.84 -23.37
CA CYS A 45 48.29 -2.26 -22.88
C CYS A 45 47.12 -1.70 -23.71
N GLY A 46 47.33 -1.28 -24.96
CA GLY A 46 46.31 -0.64 -25.78
C GLY A 46 45.02 -1.44 -25.94
N LEU A 47 45.14 -2.75 -26.21
CA LEU A 47 43.98 -3.64 -26.30
C LEU A 47 43.21 -3.72 -24.97
N GLN A 48 43.93 -3.88 -23.86
CA GLN A 48 43.32 -3.98 -22.54
C GLN A 48 42.65 -2.66 -22.12
N CYS A 49 43.29 -1.53 -22.41
CA CYS A 49 42.75 -0.19 -22.19
C CYS A 49 41.39 -0.02 -22.87
N LEU A 50 41.30 -0.36 -24.17
CA LEU A 50 40.06 -0.23 -24.92
C LEU A 50 39.00 -1.27 -24.47
N LEU A 51 39.40 -2.49 -24.10
CA LEU A 51 38.49 -3.50 -23.55
C LEU A 51 37.82 -3.02 -22.26
N ASP A 52 38.59 -2.35 -21.39
CA ASP A 52 38.07 -1.80 -20.15
C ASP A 52 37.16 -0.60 -20.39
N LYS A 53 37.48 0.26 -21.37
CA LYS A 53 36.61 1.37 -21.76
C LYS A 53 35.26 0.91 -22.30
N VAL A 54 35.25 -0.06 -23.23
CA VAL A 54 33.99 -0.62 -23.77
C VAL A 54 33.18 -1.29 -22.65
N LYS A 55 33.86 -1.95 -21.71
CA LYS A 55 33.19 -2.55 -20.54
C LYS A 55 32.54 -1.48 -19.66
N GLU A 56 33.18 -0.34 -19.44
CA GLU A 56 32.63 0.77 -18.68
C GLU A 56 31.36 1.33 -19.32
N ASP A 57 31.40 1.60 -20.64
CA ASP A 57 30.26 2.14 -21.40
C ASP A 57 29.05 1.19 -21.36
N MET A 58 29.33 -0.10 -21.55
CA MET A 58 28.33 -1.15 -21.45
C MET A 58 27.71 -1.23 -20.04
N GLN A 59 28.49 -1.03 -18.97
CA GLN A 59 27.94 -1.00 -17.61
C GLN A 59 27.03 0.21 -17.38
N ALA A 60 27.28 1.34 -18.03
CA ALA A 60 26.39 2.49 -17.96
C ALA A 60 25.00 2.16 -18.56
N ALA A 61 24.96 1.51 -19.72
CA ALA A 61 23.72 1.03 -20.33
C ALA A 61 22.93 0.07 -19.40
N LYS A 62 23.63 -0.91 -18.81
CA LYS A 62 23.01 -1.85 -17.86
C LYS A 62 22.41 -1.17 -16.63
N LYS A 63 23.15 -0.24 -16.02
CA LYS A 63 22.66 0.51 -14.85
C LYS A 63 21.43 1.34 -15.22
N ARG A 64 21.43 1.95 -16.40
CA ARG A 64 20.31 2.76 -16.87
C ARG A 64 19.05 1.91 -17.08
N ALA A 65 19.18 0.75 -17.72
CA ALA A 65 18.08 -0.20 -17.90
C ALA A 65 17.40 -0.55 -16.57
N ALA A 66 18.19 -0.89 -15.54
CA ALA A 66 17.64 -1.27 -14.24
C ALA A 66 16.87 -0.12 -13.55
N ILE A 67 17.34 1.12 -13.69
CA ILE A 67 16.67 2.30 -13.12
C ILE A 67 15.32 2.53 -13.82
N GLU A 68 15.31 2.44 -15.14
CA GLU A 68 14.12 2.68 -15.96
C GLU A 68 13.05 1.60 -15.76
N GLU A 69 13.46 0.33 -15.68
CA GLU A 69 12.57 -0.79 -15.36
C GLU A 69 11.88 -0.60 -14.01
N GLU A 70 12.64 -0.24 -12.97
CA GLU A 70 12.09 -0.01 -11.63
C GLU A 70 11.16 1.20 -11.61
N TYR A 71 11.53 2.27 -12.30
CA TYR A 71 10.70 3.46 -12.42
C TYR A 71 9.35 3.15 -13.12
N GLY A 72 9.37 2.38 -14.21
CA GLY A 72 8.16 1.92 -14.89
C GLY A 72 7.22 1.12 -13.97
N LYS A 73 7.77 0.15 -13.21
CA LYS A 73 6.98 -0.65 -12.25
C LYS A 73 6.32 0.21 -11.18
N GLN A 74 7.04 1.17 -10.61
CA GLN A 74 6.51 2.06 -9.59
C GLN A 74 5.38 2.94 -10.13
N MET A 75 5.52 3.43 -11.36
CA MET A 75 4.47 4.22 -12.03
C MET A 75 3.20 3.41 -12.26
N ILE A 76 3.30 2.16 -12.74
CA ILE A 76 2.12 1.29 -12.92
C ILE A 76 1.37 1.10 -11.59
N LYS A 77 2.10 0.81 -10.50
CA LYS A 77 1.51 0.62 -9.17
C LYS A 77 0.80 1.88 -8.68
N LEU A 78 1.41 3.05 -8.90
CA LEU A 78 0.81 4.33 -8.53
C LEU A 78 -0.49 4.57 -9.31
N SER A 79 -0.47 4.37 -10.64
CA SER A 79 -1.67 4.53 -11.48
C SER A 79 -2.80 3.58 -11.08
N GLN A 80 -2.49 2.31 -10.79
CA GLN A 80 -3.49 1.33 -10.32
C GLN A 80 -4.15 1.76 -9.00
N THR A 81 -3.37 2.32 -8.08
CA THR A 81 -3.88 2.82 -6.79
C THR A 81 -4.87 3.97 -6.97
N ILE A 82 -4.60 4.85 -7.95
CA ILE A 82 -5.50 5.97 -8.31
C ILE A 82 -6.84 5.41 -8.83
N SER A 83 -6.79 4.43 -9.75
CA SER A 83 -8.00 3.78 -10.30
C SER A 83 -8.82 3.04 -9.24
N GLU A 84 -8.19 2.30 -8.31
CA GLU A 84 -8.94 1.60 -7.25
C GLU A 84 -9.64 2.53 -6.25
N THR A 85 -9.15 3.77 -6.12
CA THR A 85 -9.77 4.80 -5.26
C THR A 85 -11.01 5.40 -5.91
N PHE A 86 -11.06 5.45 -7.24
CA PHE A 86 -12.19 5.90 -8.05
C PHE A 86 -13.46 5.09 -7.73
N ASP A 87 -13.35 3.75 -7.74
CA ASP A 87 -14.51 2.83 -7.62
C ASP A 87 -15.19 2.85 -6.25
N LYS A 88 -14.53 3.38 -5.21
CA LYS A 88 -15.03 3.36 -3.83
C LYS A 88 -15.68 4.67 -3.39
N ALA A 89 -15.50 5.76 -4.14
CA ALA A 89 -16.01 7.08 -3.79
C ALA A 89 -17.46 7.26 -4.26
N HIS A 90 -18.42 7.23 -3.33
CA HIS A 90 -19.81 7.62 -3.63
C HIS A 90 -19.93 9.15 -3.62
N PRO A 91 -20.17 9.84 -4.75
CA PRO A 91 -20.30 11.28 -4.76
C PRO A 91 -21.61 11.69 -4.06
N ARG A 92 -21.59 12.82 -3.36
CA ARG A 92 -22.82 13.53 -2.97
C ARG A 92 -23.58 13.90 -4.25
N SER A 93 -24.92 13.90 -4.24
CA SER A 93 -25.73 14.36 -5.39
C SER A 93 -25.58 15.87 -5.64
N GLY A 94 -25.85 16.32 -6.87
CA GLY A 94 -25.83 17.74 -7.25
C GLY A 94 -24.53 18.14 -7.96
N THR A 95 -24.35 19.44 -8.14
CA THR A 95 -23.19 20.05 -8.83
C THR A 95 -21.86 19.68 -8.17
N TYR A 96 -21.81 19.55 -6.83
CA TYR A 96 -20.63 19.02 -6.15
C TYR A 96 -20.28 17.59 -6.59
N GLY A 97 -21.29 16.72 -6.74
CA GLY A 97 -21.12 15.36 -7.20
C GLY A 97 -20.59 15.28 -8.63
N ASP A 98 -21.17 16.08 -9.51
CA ASP A 98 -20.79 16.15 -10.91
C ASP A 98 -19.35 16.67 -11.08
N ALA A 99 -18.98 17.71 -10.32
CA ALA A 99 -17.62 18.22 -10.28
C ALA A 99 -16.64 17.17 -9.75
N TRP A 100 -16.99 16.47 -8.66
CA TRP A 100 -16.17 15.40 -8.09
C TRP A 100 -15.93 14.25 -9.07
N ILE A 101 -16.98 13.75 -9.73
CA ILE A 101 -16.87 12.71 -10.76
C ILE A 101 -15.97 13.19 -11.90
N SER A 102 -16.13 14.44 -12.34
CA SER A 102 -15.34 14.99 -13.44
C SER A 102 -13.85 15.12 -13.06
N MET A 103 -13.54 15.53 -11.83
CA MET A 103 -12.16 15.58 -11.33
C MET A 103 -11.53 14.18 -11.27
N LEU A 104 -12.31 13.19 -10.84
CA LEU A 104 -11.87 11.80 -10.83
C LEU A 104 -11.54 11.28 -12.25
N LYS A 105 -12.30 11.67 -13.28
CA LYS A 105 -12.00 11.35 -14.70
C LYS A 105 -10.71 12.02 -15.21
N VAL A 106 -10.42 13.23 -14.75
CA VAL A 106 -9.13 13.89 -15.06
C VAL A 106 -7.97 13.09 -14.46
N HIS A 107 -8.10 12.64 -13.21
CA HIS A 107 -7.08 11.79 -12.58
C HIS A 107 -6.96 10.40 -13.24
N GLU A 108 -8.06 9.80 -13.67
CA GLU A 108 -8.05 8.57 -14.47
C GLU A 108 -7.28 8.77 -15.79
N THR A 109 -7.54 9.87 -16.51
CA THR A 109 -6.84 10.21 -17.76
C THR A 109 -5.34 10.34 -17.55
N ILE A 110 -4.91 11.03 -16.48
CA ILE A 110 -3.50 11.12 -16.09
C ILE A 110 -2.96 9.73 -15.75
N GLY A 111 -3.71 8.94 -14.98
CA GLY A 111 -3.36 7.56 -14.63
C GLY A 111 -3.06 6.70 -15.86
N ASP A 112 -3.94 6.73 -16.86
CA ASP A 112 -3.80 6.02 -18.14
C ASP A 112 -2.58 6.50 -18.94
N GLN A 113 -2.35 7.81 -19.00
CA GLN A 113 -1.16 8.38 -19.64
C GLN A 113 0.12 7.89 -18.95
N ARG A 114 0.13 7.83 -17.61
CA ARG A 114 1.26 7.33 -16.82
C ARG A 114 1.48 5.82 -16.99
N VAL A 115 0.43 5.03 -17.21
CA VAL A 115 0.55 3.61 -17.58
C VAL A 115 1.21 3.46 -18.95
N LYS A 116 0.79 4.24 -19.96
CA LYS A 116 1.41 4.23 -21.30
C LYS A 116 2.89 4.63 -21.23
N PHE A 117 3.19 5.70 -20.51
CA PHE A 117 4.55 6.18 -20.26
C PHE A 117 5.42 5.10 -19.59
N ALA A 118 4.89 4.41 -18.58
CA ALA A 118 5.60 3.31 -17.92
C ALA A 118 5.89 2.14 -18.88
N GLY A 119 4.94 1.80 -19.76
CA GLY A 119 5.15 0.82 -20.82
C GLY A 119 6.29 1.21 -21.76
N ASN A 120 6.27 2.45 -22.25
CA ASN A 120 7.30 2.97 -23.16
C ASN A 120 8.70 3.00 -22.51
N ILE A 121 8.80 3.37 -21.23
CA ILE A 121 10.07 3.32 -20.50
C ILE A 121 10.55 1.89 -20.28
N THR A 122 9.63 0.95 -20.03
CA THR A 122 9.99 -0.47 -19.92
C THR A 122 10.58 -0.99 -21.23
N GLU A 123 10.04 -0.57 -22.38
CA GLU A 123 10.62 -0.89 -23.69
C GLU A 123 12.03 -0.28 -23.88
N VAL A 124 12.26 0.97 -23.44
CA VAL A 124 13.61 1.56 -23.42
C VAL A 124 14.56 0.73 -22.54
N ALA A 125 14.11 0.28 -21.37
CA ALA A 125 14.90 -0.56 -20.49
C ALA A 125 15.27 -1.92 -21.13
N ASP A 126 14.30 -2.56 -21.80
CA ASP A 126 14.52 -3.83 -22.51
C ASP A 126 15.51 -3.66 -23.67
N ASP A 127 15.39 -2.59 -24.45
CA ASP A 127 16.32 -2.25 -25.52
C ASP A 127 17.74 -1.98 -25.00
N LEU A 128 17.88 -1.25 -23.89
CA LEU A 128 19.16 -1.01 -23.23
C LEU A 128 19.78 -2.31 -22.71
N GLN A 129 18.96 -3.25 -22.22
CA GLN A 129 19.40 -4.55 -21.76
C GLN A 129 19.86 -5.45 -22.92
N LEU A 130 19.20 -5.36 -24.07
CA LEU A 130 19.62 -6.02 -25.30
C LEU A 130 20.95 -5.44 -25.81
N LEU A 131 21.06 -4.10 -25.86
CA LEU A 131 22.28 -3.39 -26.21
C LEU A 131 23.46 -3.86 -25.35
N TYR A 132 23.27 -3.91 -24.03
CA TYR A 132 24.27 -4.45 -23.09
C TYR A 132 24.75 -5.86 -23.48
N LYS A 133 23.83 -6.77 -23.78
CA LYS A 133 24.16 -8.16 -24.12
C LYS A 133 24.92 -8.27 -25.44
N ASP A 134 24.53 -7.48 -26.43
CA ASP A 134 25.15 -7.52 -27.76
C ASP A 134 26.53 -6.88 -27.75
N THR A 135 26.71 -5.76 -27.03
CA THR A 135 28.03 -5.15 -26.80
C THR A 135 28.96 -6.12 -26.05
N GLU A 136 28.49 -6.80 -24.99
CA GLU A 136 29.33 -7.78 -24.28
C GLU A 136 29.77 -8.92 -25.18
N ARG A 137 28.87 -9.40 -26.05
CA ARG A 137 29.15 -10.46 -27.01
C ARG A 137 30.22 -10.04 -28.01
N GLY A 138 30.05 -8.86 -28.63
CA GLY A 138 31.04 -8.30 -29.56
C GLY A 138 32.40 -8.08 -28.88
N ARG A 139 32.40 -7.46 -27.70
CA ARG A 139 33.62 -7.23 -26.90
C ARG A 139 34.36 -8.52 -26.58
N LYS A 140 33.63 -9.58 -26.19
CA LYS A 140 34.22 -10.89 -25.90
C LYS A 140 34.79 -11.55 -27.16
N GLN A 141 34.10 -11.47 -28.29
CA GLN A 141 34.58 -12.03 -29.56
C GLN A 141 35.89 -11.36 -30.02
N VAL A 142 35.98 -10.03 -29.91
CA VAL A 142 37.22 -9.31 -30.26
C VAL A 142 38.33 -9.62 -29.25
N LYS A 143 38.01 -9.70 -27.95
CA LYS A 143 38.97 -10.15 -26.91
C LYS A 143 39.56 -11.53 -27.20
N ASP A 144 38.71 -12.50 -27.53
CA ASP A 144 39.13 -13.87 -27.80
C ASP A 144 39.99 -13.94 -29.07
N THR A 145 39.72 -13.09 -30.06
CA THR A 145 40.53 -12.97 -31.29
C THR A 145 41.88 -12.33 -31.00
N GLY A 146 41.91 -11.23 -30.23
CA GLY A 146 43.15 -10.58 -29.80
C GLY A 146 44.03 -11.50 -28.97
N GLY A 147 43.47 -12.19 -27.98
CA GLY A 147 44.21 -13.12 -27.14
C GLY A 147 44.81 -14.30 -27.90
N LYS A 148 44.20 -14.73 -29.02
CA LYS A 148 44.81 -15.75 -29.90
C LYS A 148 46.07 -15.21 -30.58
N HIS A 149 46.02 -14.02 -31.15
CA HIS A 149 47.16 -13.41 -31.83
C HIS A 149 48.28 -13.03 -30.85
N GLU A 150 47.96 -12.51 -29.67
CA GLU A 150 48.92 -12.26 -28.59
C GLU A 150 49.62 -13.54 -28.14
N LYS A 151 48.88 -14.64 -28.02
CA LYS A 151 49.45 -15.93 -27.66
C LYS A 151 50.42 -16.45 -28.73
N MET A 152 50.05 -16.35 -30.02
CA MET A 152 50.93 -16.77 -31.12
C MET A 152 52.24 -15.98 -31.13
N LEU A 153 52.16 -14.67 -30.86
CA LEU A 153 53.33 -13.81 -30.71
C LEU A 153 54.19 -14.23 -29.50
N GLY A 154 53.57 -14.44 -28.34
CA GLY A 154 54.26 -14.88 -27.12
C GLY A 154 54.95 -16.24 -27.27
N ASP A 155 54.33 -17.19 -27.96
CA ASP A 155 54.91 -18.50 -28.27
C ASP A 155 56.13 -18.36 -29.21
N ALA A 156 56.09 -17.44 -30.17
CA ALA A 156 57.22 -17.15 -31.06
C ALA A 156 58.40 -16.49 -30.31
N ASP A 157 58.13 -15.49 -29.47
CA ASP A 157 59.13 -14.83 -28.63
C ASP A 157 59.77 -15.84 -27.65
N ALA A 158 58.98 -16.70 -27.00
CA ALA A 158 59.48 -17.74 -26.10
C ALA A 158 60.35 -18.78 -26.83
N SER A 159 60.00 -19.15 -28.06
CA SER A 159 60.81 -20.03 -28.90
C SER A 159 62.16 -19.40 -29.25
N LEU A 160 62.16 -18.11 -29.62
CA LEU A 160 63.39 -17.36 -29.91
C LEU A 160 64.31 -17.32 -28.69
N GLU A 161 63.78 -16.99 -27.52
CA GLU A 161 64.54 -16.90 -26.28
C GLU A 161 65.20 -18.25 -25.92
N LYS A 162 64.47 -19.36 -26.10
CA LYS A 162 65.04 -20.70 -25.92
C LYS A 162 66.18 -21.02 -26.89
N ILE A 163 66.06 -20.64 -28.16
CA ILE A 163 67.11 -20.84 -29.16
C ILE A 163 68.31 -19.93 -28.90
N LYS A 164 68.07 -18.69 -28.47
CA LYS A 164 69.09 -17.72 -28.08
C LYS A 164 69.94 -18.24 -26.91
N GLN A 165 69.31 -18.73 -25.84
CA GLN A 165 70.02 -19.33 -24.70
C GLN A 165 70.90 -20.51 -25.12
N LYS A 166 70.42 -21.33 -26.07
CA LYS A 166 71.22 -22.43 -26.62
C LYS A 166 72.43 -21.92 -27.41
N TYR A 167 72.26 -20.86 -28.20
CA TYR A 167 73.36 -20.22 -28.93
C TYR A 167 74.40 -19.61 -27.99
N GLU A 168 73.96 -18.88 -26.96
CA GLU A 168 74.85 -18.31 -25.93
C GLU A 168 75.65 -19.41 -25.22
N LEU A 169 74.98 -20.48 -24.77
CA LEU A 169 75.64 -21.61 -24.11
C LEU A 169 76.68 -22.30 -25.00
N GLN A 170 76.36 -22.57 -26.28
CA GLN A 170 77.30 -23.20 -27.21
C GLN A 170 78.48 -22.27 -27.56
N SER A 171 78.24 -20.96 -27.59
CA SER A 171 79.29 -19.96 -27.81
C SER A 171 80.25 -19.88 -26.62
N GLU A 172 79.72 -19.87 -25.40
CA GLU A 172 80.54 -19.95 -24.18
C GLU A 172 81.37 -21.24 -24.12
N ASP A 173 80.80 -22.38 -24.49
CA ASP A 173 81.53 -23.65 -24.51
C ASP A 173 82.65 -23.66 -25.57
N TRP A 174 82.45 -23.00 -26.72
CA TRP A 174 83.51 -22.80 -27.72
C TRP A 174 84.61 -21.88 -27.20
N GLU A 175 84.26 -20.77 -26.56
CA GLU A 175 85.21 -19.85 -25.93
C GLU A 175 86.06 -20.57 -24.86
N ARG A 176 85.42 -21.37 -24.00
CA ARG A 176 86.14 -22.21 -23.01
C ARG A 176 87.10 -23.20 -23.68
N ALA A 177 86.72 -23.79 -24.80
CA ALA A 177 87.57 -24.73 -25.54
C ALA A 177 88.79 -24.04 -26.19
N ILE A 178 88.63 -22.81 -26.69
CA ILE A 178 89.74 -21.98 -27.18
C ILE A 178 90.72 -21.68 -26.05
N LEU A 179 90.22 -21.20 -24.89
CA LEU A 179 91.06 -20.90 -23.73
C LEU A 179 91.82 -22.15 -23.24
N GLN A 180 91.18 -23.32 -23.26
CA GLN A 180 91.82 -24.58 -22.89
C GLN A 180 92.91 -25.00 -23.89
N LYS A 181 92.67 -24.82 -25.19
CA LYS A 181 93.60 -25.17 -26.27
C LYS A 181 94.86 -24.28 -26.25
N ASN A 182 94.71 -23.00 -25.92
CA ASN A 182 95.81 -22.02 -25.87
C ASN A 182 96.55 -22.01 -24.52
N ASN A 183 96.11 -22.83 -23.56
CA ASN A 183 96.61 -22.84 -22.18
C ASN A 183 96.56 -21.45 -21.54
N ASP A 184 95.46 -20.73 -21.79
CA ASP A 184 95.26 -19.35 -21.37
C ASP A 184 95.05 -19.27 -19.84
N PRO A 185 95.70 -18.34 -19.12
CA PRO A 185 95.53 -18.16 -17.68
C PRO A 185 94.08 -17.91 -17.23
N LEU A 186 93.23 -17.41 -18.11
CA LEU A 186 91.81 -17.15 -17.85
C LEU A 186 90.92 -18.40 -17.95
N HIS A 187 91.47 -19.55 -18.38
CA HIS A 187 90.71 -20.79 -18.44
C HIS A 187 90.33 -21.28 -17.04
N VAL A 188 89.03 -21.28 -16.73
CA VAL A 188 88.50 -21.84 -15.47
C VAL A 188 88.03 -23.29 -15.72
N PRO A 189 88.66 -24.32 -15.12
CA PRO A 189 88.24 -25.70 -15.28
C PRO A 189 86.86 -25.93 -14.64
N LYS A 190 85.96 -26.66 -15.32
CA LYS A 190 84.68 -27.11 -14.73
C LYS A 190 84.98 -27.93 -13.45
N LYS A 191 84.44 -27.49 -12.30
CA LYS A 191 84.59 -28.17 -10.99
C LYS A 191 84.17 -29.64 -11.10
N GLY A 192 85.05 -30.56 -10.70
CA GLY A 192 84.70 -31.98 -10.45
C GLY A 192 85.21 -33.02 -11.45
N LEU A 193 86.03 -32.68 -12.46
CA LEU A 193 86.62 -33.66 -13.37
C LEU A 193 88.09 -33.96 -13.04
N PHE A 194 88.44 -35.25 -12.98
CA PHE A 194 89.82 -35.75 -12.86
C PHE A 194 90.73 -35.12 -13.93
N LYS A 195 91.93 -34.67 -13.53
CA LYS A 195 92.95 -34.10 -14.43
C LYS A 195 93.51 -35.19 -15.36
N ASN A 196 92.78 -35.54 -16.41
CA ASN A 196 93.36 -36.23 -17.56
C ASN A 196 94.07 -35.18 -18.42
N THR A 197 95.39 -35.30 -18.56
CA THR A 197 96.20 -34.48 -19.47
C THR A 197 95.78 -34.81 -20.90
N LYS A 198 94.97 -33.93 -21.50
CA LYS A 198 94.54 -34.09 -22.90
C LYS A 198 95.70 -33.79 -23.83
N THR A 199 95.85 -34.59 -24.88
CA THR A 199 96.87 -34.33 -25.91
C THR A 199 96.47 -33.13 -26.77
N GLN A 200 97.44 -32.47 -27.41
CA GLN A 200 97.17 -31.34 -28.29
C GLN A 200 96.16 -31.69 -29.40
N ALA A 201 96.25 -32.92 -29.95
CA ALA A 201 95.32 -33.42 -30.96
C ALA A 201 93.88 -33.63 -30.42
N GLN A 202 93.71 -33.91 -29.13
CA GLN A 202 92.39 -33.98 -28.48
C GLN A 202 91.83 -32.59 -28.21
N LEU A 203 92.66 -31.63 -27.77
CA LEU A 203 92.25 -30.24 -27.57
C LEU A 203 91.81 -29.57 -28.88
N ASN A 204 92.56 -29.81 -29.96
CA ASN A 204 92.19 -29.32 -31.30
C ASN A 204 90.83 -29.89 -31.75
N ARG A 205 90.61 -31.21 -31.59
CA ARG A 205 89.32 -31.83 -31.93
C ARG A 205 88.16 -31.30 -31.09
N MET A 206 88.38 -31.07 -29.80
CA MET A 206 87.34 -30.52 -28.92
C MET A 206 86.97 -29.08 -29.28
N GLU A 207 87.95 -28.25 -29.62
CA GLU A 207 87.69 -26.89 -30.09
C GLU A 207 86.95 -26.89 -31.43
N GLU A 208 87.34 -27.76 -32.37
CA GLU A 208 86.67 -27.90 -33.67
C GLU A 208 85.21 -28.38 -33.52
N GLU A 209 84.94 -29.35 -32.63
CA GLU A 209 83.59 -29.81 -32.33
C GLU A 209 82.74 -28.71 -31.67
N ALA A 210 83.30 -27.98 -30.70
CA ALA A 210 82.61 -26.87 -30.04
C ALA A 210 82.33 -25.72 -31.02
N ARG A 211 83.29 -25.39 -31.89
CA ARG A 211 83.13 -24.41 -32.98
C ARG A 211 82.01 -24.81 -33.92
N TYR A 212 81.96 -26.08 -34.34
CA TYR A 212 80.90 -26.59 -35.20
C TYR A 212 79.53 -26.45 -34.54
N LYS A 213 79.40 -26.84 -33.26
CA LYS A 213 78.15 -26.69 -32.50
C LYS A 213 77.72 -25.23 -32.36
N ALA A 214 78.64 -24.32 -32.05
CA ALA A 214 78.38 -22.88 -31.98
C ALA A 214 77.92 -22.32 -33.34
N THR A 215 78.56 -22.74 -34.44
CA THR A 215 78.19 -22.33 -35.81
C THR A 215 76.79 -22.82 -36.19
N MET A 216 76.44 -24.06 -35.83
CA MET A 216 75.07 -24.57 -36.05
C MET A 216 74.05 -23.84 -35.20
N ALA A 217 74.37 -23.52 -33.94
CA ALA A 217 73.50 -22.77 -33.05
C ALA A 217 73.27 -21.32 -33.54
N ASP A 218 74.31 -20.64 -34.05
CA ASP A 218 74.18 -19.31 -34.68
C ASP A 218 73.24 -19.36 -35.89
N LYS A 219 73.41 -20.36 -36.77
CA LYS A 219 72.53 -20.56 -37.93
C LYS A 219 71.07 -20.74 -37.50
N HIS A 220 70.82 -21.58 -36.49
CA HIS A 220 69.47 -21.79 -35.95
C HIS A 220 68.90 -20.52 -35.31
N TYR A 221 69.71 -19.77 -34.56
CA TYR A 221 69.28 -18.51 -33.96
C TYR A 221 68.90 -17.48 -35.02
N ARG A 222 69.71 -17.28 -36.06
CA ARG A 222 69.39 -16.37 -37.18
C ARG A 222 68.09 -16.76 -37.90
N GLN A 223 67.90 -18.05 -38.15
CA GLN A 223 66.68 -18.57 -38.77
C GLN A 223 65.45 -18.32 -37.89
N GLN A 224 65.54 -18.65 -36.60
CA GLN A 224 64.43 -18.43 -35.67
C GLN A 224 64.14 -16.94 -35.46
N LEU A 225 65.18 -16.08 -35.45
CA LEU A 225 65.04 -14.63 -35.36
C LEU A 225 64.27 -14.08 -36.56
N GLN A 226 64.55 -14.56 -37.77
CA GLN A 226 63.80 -14.15 -38.96
C GLN A 226 62.32 -14.55 -38.87
N VAL A 227 62.01 -15.77 -38.43
CA VAL A 227 60.63 -16.25 -38.25
C VAL A 227 59.90 -15.42 -37.18
N THR A 228 60.56 -15.16 -36.06
CA THR A 228 59.99 -14.39 -34.94
C THR A 228 59.75 -12.94 -35.35
N ASN A 229 60.70 -12.30 -36.03
CA ASN A 229 60.53 -10.94 -36.54
C ASN A 229 59.41 -10.82 -37.57
N ALA A 230 59.24 -11.83 -38.44
CA ALA A 230 58.11 -11.86 -39.36
C ALA A 230 56.76 -11.92 -38.62
N SER A 231 56.66 -12.77 -37.58
CA SER A 231 55.46 -12.85 -36.74
C SER A 231 55.20 -11.56 -35.95
N ARG A 232 56.25 -10.92 -35.41
CA ARG A 232 56.16 -9.61 -34.76
C ARG A 232 55.65 -8.54 -35.73
N GLN A 233 56.20 -8.49 -36.93
CA GLN A 233 55.80 -7.53 -37.95
C GLN A 233 54.33 -7.71 -38.34
N GLU A 234 53.90 -8.94 -38.58
CA GLU A 234 52.51 -9.27 -38.90
C GLU A 234 51.56 -8.86 -37.76
N TYR A 235 51.92 -9.14 -36.51
CA TYR A 235 51.11 -8.74 -35.35
C TYR A 235 50.95 -7.22 -35.24
N PHE A 236 52.05 -6.47 -35.19
CA PHE A 236 52.00 -5.03 -34.92
C PHE A 236 51.52 -4.20 -36.12
N GLN A 237 51.79 -4.64 -37.35
CA GLN A 237 51.41 -3.87 -38.54
C GLN A 237 50.03 -4.24 -39.08
N ILE A 238 49.50 -5.43 -38.77
CA ILE A 238 48.25 -5.93 -39.36
C ILE A 238 47.23 -6.28 -38.28
N HIS A 239 47.57 -7.20 -37.37
CA HIS A 239 46.56 -7.74 -36.46
C HIS A 239 46.15 -6.75 -35.37
N LEU A 240 47.10 -6.14 -34.66
CA LEU A 240 46.80 -5.24 -33.55
C LEU A 240 45.95 -4.01 -33.99
N PRO A 241 46.32 -3.25 -35.04
CA PRO A 241 45.50 -2.13 -35.51
C PRO A 241 44.08 -2.58 -35.90
N LYS A 242 43.96 -3.74 -36.56
CA LYS A 242 42.66 -4.30 -36.98
C LYS A 242 41.79 -4.67 -35.78
N ILE A 243 42.35 -5.38 -34.80
CA ILE A 243 41.64 -5.76 -33.56
C ILE A 243 41.17 -4.52 -32.80
N LEU A 244 42.03 -3.51 -32.67
CA LEU A 244 41.68 -2.25 -32.01
C LEU A 244 40.57 -1.50 -32.76
N THR A 245 40.63 -1.48 -34.10
CA THR A 245 39.59 -0.87 -34.94
C THR A 245 38.24 -1.57 -34.76
N GLU A 246 38.23 -2.90 -34.80
CA GLU A 246 37.02 -3.71 -34.57
C GLU A 246 36.45 -3.49 -33.16
N LEU A 247 37.30 -3.47 -32.13
CA LEU A 247 36.86 -3.21 -30.75
C LEU A 247 36.33 -1.79 -30.58
N LYS A 248 36.96 -0.81 -31.23
CA LYS A 248 36.49 0.58 -31.21
C LYS A 248 35.12 0.69 -31.87
N ALA A 249 34.89 0.01 -32.98
CA ALA A 249 33.59 -0.01 -33.64
C ALA A 249 32.49 -0.55 -32.71
N VAL A 250 32.75 -1.64 -31.98
CA VAL A 250 31.82 -2.17 -30.95
C VAL A 250 31.52 -1.13 -29.86
N GLY A 251 32.54 -0.39 -29.41
CA GLY A 251 32.37 0.68 -28.43
C GLY A 251 31.58 1.88 -28.96
N ASP A 252 31.89 2.32 -30.19
CA ASP A 252 31.21 3.44 -30.85
C ASP A 252 29.72 3.11 -31.09
N GLU A 253 29.40 1.90 -31.56
CA GLU A 253 28.03 1.42 -31.73
C GLU A 253 27.27 1.44 -30.40
N CYS A 254 27.89 0.97 -29.31
CA CYS A 254 27.31 1.04 -27.97
C CYS A 254 27.02 2.49 -27.56
N CYS A 255 27.95 3.41 -27.79
CA CYS A 255 27.79 4.82 -27.43
C CYS A 255 26.68 5.50 -28.23
N VAL A 256 26.61 5.27 -29.53
CA VAL A 256 25.58 5.83 -30.41
C VAL A 256 24.20 5.29 -30.03
N ALA A 257 24.08 3.99 -29.81
CA ALA A 257 22.83 3.35 -29.40
C ALA A 257 22.36 3.83 -28.03
N LEU A 258 23.27 3.93 -27.04
CA LEU A 258 22.96 4.47 -25.72
C LEU A 258 22.45 5.92 -25.82
N ARG A 259 23.13 6.77 -26.61
CA ARG A 259 22.69 8.15 -26.84
C ARG A 259 21.28 8.21 -27.45
N TYR A 260 21.01 7.35 -28.43
CA TYR A 260 19.68 7.25 -29.04
C TYR A 260 18.61 6.88 -28.01
N GLN A 261 18.87 5.86 -27.18
CA GLN A 261 17.91 5.44 -26.15
C GLN A 261 17.66 6.52 -25.10
N LEU A 262 18.70 7.26 -24.69
CA LEU A 262 18.55 8.40 -23.77
C LEU A 262 17.73 9.54 -24.38
N ALA A 263 17.93 9.84 -25.68
CA ALA A 263 17.12 10.84 -26.38
C ALA A 263 15.66 10.39 -26.50
N ARG A 264 15.43 9.10 -26.78
CA ARG A 264 14.08 8.50 -26.83
C ARG A 264 13.38 8.59 -25.47
N TYR A 265 14.09 8.25 -24.39
CA TYR A 265 13.62 8.42 -23.01
C TYR A 265 13.20 9.88 -22.74
N ALA A 266 14.05 10.85 -23.08
CA ALA A 266 13.76 12.27 -22.87
C ALA A 266 12.50 12.69 -23.61
N TYR A 267 12.37 12.31 -24.88
CA TYR A 267 11.17 12.58 -25.68
C TYR A 267 9.90 11.98 -25.06
N ILE A 268 9.93 10.69 -24.69
CA ILE A 268 8.80 10.00 -24.03
C ILE A 268 8.40 10.71 -22.73
N TYR A 269 9.38 11.23 -21.98
CA TYR A 269 9.15 11.96 -20.74
C TYR A 269 8.49 13.33 -20.98
N GLU A 270 9.02 14.09 -21.92
CA GLU A 270 8.48 15.40 -22.32
C GLU A 270 7.05 15.27 -22.83
N GLU A 271 6.79 14.26 -23.68
CA GLU A 271 5.45 13.96 -24.20
C GLU A 271 4.47 13.62 -23.07
N ALA A 272 4.87 12.79 -22.11
CA ALA A 272 4.03 12.44 -20.97
C ALA A 272 3.73 13.65 -20.07
N LEU A 273 4.70 14.54 -19.84
CA LEU A 273 4.47 15.78 -19.09
C LEU A 273 3.51 16.74 -19.82
N ALA A 274 3.64 16.86 -21.14
CA ALA A 274 2.73 17.68 -21.92
C ALA A 274 1.29 17.13 -21.88
N ALA A 275 1.14 15.81 -21.99
CA ALA A 275 -0.15 15.14 -21.92
C ALA A 275 -0.83 15.34 -20.54
N ASP A 276 -0.07 15.21 -19.45
CA ASP A 276 -0.57 15.51 -18.11
C ASP A 276 -0.99 16.98 -17.98
N GLY A 277 -0.21 17.90 -18.56
CA GLY A 277 -0.52 19.33 -18.61
C GLY A 277 -1.86 19.60 -19.29
N ILE A 278 -2.10 18.99 -20.47
CA ILE A 278 -3.36 19.10 -21.21
C ILE A 278 -4.52 18.53 -20.38
N ALA A 279 -4.33 17.42 -19.65
CA ALA A 279 -5.39 16.88 -18.82
C ALA A 279 -5.79 17.81 -17.65
N LEU A 280 -4.81 18.56 -17.11
CA LEU A 280 -5.01 19.45 -15.96
C LEU A 280 -5.55 20.83 -16.32
N ASP A 281 -5.22 21.35 -17.51
CA ASP A 281 -5.61 22.66 -18.00
C ASP A 281 -5.90 22.58 -19.51
N ASN A 282 -7.16 22.28 -19.85
CA ASN A 282 -7.52 21.82 -21.20
C ASN A 282 -8.20 22.87 -22.08
N ASP A 283 -8.13 24.17 -21.74
CA ASP A 283 -8.85 25.30 -22.38
C ASP A 283 -10.40 25.18 -22.44
N ASP A 284 -10.95 23.97 -22.29
CA ASP A 284 -12.38 23.64 -22.28
C ASP A 284 -13.03 23.80 -20.89
N GLY A 285 -12.26 24.24 -19.89
CA GLY A 285 -12.73 24.42 -18.52
C GLY A 285 -13.11 23.11 -17.83
N LEU A 286 -12.49 21.99 -18.21
CA LEU A 286 -12.59 20.69 -17.54
C LEU A 286 -11.35 20.37 -16.70
N GLY A 287 -10.39 21.31 -16.62
CA GLY A 287 -9.30 21.24 -15.66
C GLY A 287 -9.79 21.26 -14.21
N LEU A 288 -8.98 20.73 -13.30
CA LEU A 288 -9.37 20.55 -11.89
C LEU A 288 -9.84 21.86 -11.22
N ARG A 289 -9.19 22.98 -11.53
CA ARG A 289 -9.57 24.30 -11.02
C ARG A 289 -10.95 24.71 -11.54
N SER A 290 -11.14 24.68 -12.86
CA SER A 290 -12.40 25.06 -13.50
C SER A 290 -13.57 24.16 -13.08
N LEU A 291 -13.33 22.87 -12.84
CA LEU A 291 -14.34 21.97 -12.30
C LEU A 291 -14.75 22.36 -10.87
N THR A 292 -13.80 22.80 -10.04
CA THR A 292 -14.10 23.26 -8.68
C THR A 292 -14.95 24.53 -8.69
N GLU A 293 -14.74 25.42 -9.66
CA GLU A 293 -15.53 26.66 -9.84
C GLU A 293 -16.99 26.38 -10.24
N LYS A 294 -17.30 25.20 -10.80
CA LYS A 294 -18.67 24.80 -11.18
C LYS A 294 -19.53 24.33 -10.00
N ILE A 295 -18.95 24.21 -8.81
CA ILE A 295 -19.68 23.78 -7.61
C ILE A 295 -20.57 24.92 -7.12
N ASP A 296 -21.88 24.73 -7.17
CA ASP A 296 -22.87 25.68 -6.69
C ASP A 296 -23.57 25.12 -5.44
N LYS A 297 -23.11 25.61 -4.28
CA LYS A 297 -23.66 25.25 -2.97
C LYS A 297 -25.14 25.60 -2.84
N GLU A 298 -25.59 26.73 -3.39
CA GLU A 298 -26.96 27.20 -3.22
C GLU A 298 -27.92 26.35 -4.07
N SER A 299 -27.55 26.09 -5.32
CA SER A 299 -28.29 25.17 -6.20
C SER A 299 -28.38 23.76 -5.60
N ASP A 300 -27.27 23.22 -5.08
CA ASP A 300 -27.25 21.91 -4.42
C ASP A 300 -28.18 21.86 -3.20
N LEU A 301 -28.19 22.93 -2.40
CA LEU A 301 -29.07 23.04 -1.24
C LEU A 301 -30.54 23.12 -1.66
N ILE A 302 -30.86 23.88 -2.71
CA ILE A 302 -32.23 23.96 -3.26
C ILE A 302 -32.67 22.60 -3.77
N GLN A 303 -31.83 21.89 -4.52
CA GLN A 303 -32.13 20.55 -5.02
C GLN A 303 -32.35 19.56 -3.86
N TYR A 304 -31.51 19.65 -2.82
CA TYR A 304 -31.68 18.85 -1.61
C TYR A 304 -33.01 19.14 -0.90
N ILE A 305 -33.36 20.41 -0.68
CA ILE A 305 -34.64 20.83 -0.08
C ILE A 305 -35.84 20.37 -0.93
N ASN A 306 -35.74 20.47 -2.26
CA ASN A 306 -36.79 20.02 -3.18
C ASN A 306 -37.01 18.50 -3.10
N SER A 307 -35.95 17.72 -2.86
CA SER A 307 -36.08 16.27 -2.65
C SER A 307 -36.95 15.89 -1.44
N TYR A 308 -37.15 16.81 -0.48
CA TYR A 308 -38.04 16.64 0.67
C TYR A 308 -39.48 17.09 0.42
N HIS A 309 -39.76 17.90 -0.60
CA HIS A 309 -41.09 18.45 -0.86
C HIS A 309 -42.15 17.38 -1.20
N GLY A 310 -41.75 16.12 -1.44
CA GLY A 310 -42.64 14.96 -1.60
C GLY A 310 -42.62 13.95 -0.45
N ARG A 311 -41.77 14.14 0.57
CA ARG A 311 -41.60 13.18 1.70
C ARG A 311 -42.32 13.59 2.97
N SER A 312 -42.77 14.85 3.07
CA SER A 312 -43.49 15.37 4.24
C SER A 312 -44.64 16.28 3.80
N GLY A 313 -45.75 16.22 4.54
CA GLY A 313 -46.92 17.07 4.27
C GLY A 313 -46.58 18.55 4.39
N LYS A 314 -47.22 19.39 3.57
CA LYS A 314 -47.03 20.86 3.66
C LYS A 314 -47.41 21.33 5.06
N LEU A 315 -46.50 22.06 5.72
CA LEU A 315 -46.76 22.67 7.01
C LEU A 315 -47.92 23.68 6.87
N GLN A 316 -49.02 23.45 7.56
CA GLN A 316 -50.09 24.44 7.67
C GLN A 316 -49.62 25.56 8.59
N LYS A 317 -49.30 26.71 8.01
CA LYS A 317 -48.87 27.92 8.72
C LYS A 317 -50.02 28.87 9.07
N ASN A 318 -51.21 28.58 8.59
CA ASN A 318 -52.39 29.37 8.91
C ASN A 318 -52.77 29.13 10.36
N ASP A 319 -53.36 30.14 11.00
CA ASP A 319 -53.96 29.98 12.31
C ASP A 319 -54.93 28.80 12.28
N ILE A 320 -54.85 27.96 13.30
CA ILE A 320 -55.79 26.86 13.49
C ILE A 320 -57.15 27.52 13.68
N GLN A 321 -57.99 27.50 12.64
CA GLN A 321 -59.33 28.06 12.75
C GLN A 321 -60.08 27.35 13.87
N TYR A 322 -60.69 28.17 14.74
CA TYR A 322 -61.63 27.68 15.73
C TYR A 322 -62.77 26.95 15.00
N LYS A 323 -62.73 25.62 15.07
CA LYS A 323 -63.88 24.79 14.72
C LYS A 323 -64.72 24.68 15.97
N GLU A 324 -65.85 25.38 15.97
CA GLU A 324 -66.87 25.19 16.98
C GLU A 324 -67.22 23.70 17.05
N TYR A 325 -67.22 23.16 18.27
CA TYR A 325 -67.57 21.77 18.50
C TYR A 325 -69.03 21.56 18.09
N SER A 326 -69.25 21.00 16.90
CA SER A 326 -70.58 20.55 16.50
C SER A 326 -70.92 19.34 17.35
N MET A 327 -71.77 19.54 18.36
CA MET A 327 -72.33 18.44 19.12
C MET A 327 -73.05 17.51 18.14
N SER A 328 -72.53 16.29 17.98
CA SER A 328 -73.29 15.19 17.41
C SER A 328 -74.54 15.00 18.27
N VAL A 329 -75.71 15.38 17.75
CA VAL A 329 -76.98 14.91 18.30
C VAL A 329 -76.94 13.38 18.21
N ALA A 330 -76.73 12.76 19.38
CA ALA A 330 -76.39 11.36 19.65
C ALA A 330 -74.89 11.06 19.87
N SER A 331 -74.43 11.31 21.09
CA SER A 331 -73.69 10.30 21.88
C SER A 331 -73.82 10.64 23.37
N PRO A 332 -74.12 9.67 24.25
CA PRO A 332 -74.63 9.94 25.59
C PRO A 332 -73.54 10.48 26.53
N MET A 333 -74.01 11.19 27.56
CA MET A 333 -73.25 11.52 28.77
C MET A 333 -72.42 10.30 29.22
N ASN A 334 -71.10 10.47 29.34
CA ASN A 334 -70.27 9.56 30.11
C ASN A 334 -69.49 10.35 31.17
N THR A 335 -70.18 10.69 32.25
CA THR A 335 -69.59 10.65 33.58
C THR A 335 -69.27 9.18 33.89
N GLY A 336 -68.07 8.74 33.54
CA GLY A 336 -67.64 7.36 33.73
C GLY A 336 -66.22 7.17 33.22
N SER A 337 -65.42 6.46 33.99
CA SER A 337 -64.11 5.94 33.59
C SER A 337 -64.12 5.40 32.16
N ASN A 338 -63.24 5.92 31.29
CA ASN A 338 -62.75 5.12 30.16
C ASN A 338 -61.80 4.07 30.73
N THR A 339 -62.37 3.08 31.42
CA THR A 339 -61.75 1.77 31.60
C THR A 339 -61.70 1.16 30.21
N ASN A 340 -60.58 1.37 29.53
CA ASN A 340 -60.16 0.49 28.47
C ASN A 340 -60.23 -0.93 29.05
N PRO A 341 -60.93 -1.91 28.43
CA PRO A 341 -61.15 -3.19 29.09
C PRO A 341 -59.83 -3.96 29.33
N ASN A 342 -58.76 -3.67 28.57
CA ASN A 342 -57.44 -4.31 28.70
C ASN A 342 -56.26 -3.37 28.38
N PRO A 343 -55.91 -2.39 29.24
CA PRO A 343 -54.69 -1.60 29.07
C PRO A 343 -53.43 -2.47 29.14
N VAL A 344 -52.35 -2.03 28.51
CA VAL A 344 -51.06 -2.74 28.49
C VAL A 344 -49.96 -1.95 29.19
N PHE A 345 -49.99 -0.63 29.10
CA PHE A 345 -49.06 0.24 29.81
C PHE A 345 -49.47 0.40 31.28
N GLY A 346 -48.48 0.43 32.18
CA GLY A 346 -48.73 0.59 33.62
C GLY A 346 -49.29 -0.64 34.33
N ILE A 347 -49.34 -1.81 33.67
CA ILE A 347 -49.84 -3.06 34.24
C ILE A 347 -48.67 -4.00 34.58
N ASP A 348 -48.76 -4.67 35.72
CA ASP A 348 -47.76 -5.64 36.19
C ASP A 348 -47.61 -6.84 35.24
N LEU A 349 -46.39 -7.33 35.06
CA LEU A 349 -46.09 -8.44 34.13
C LEU A 349 -46.84 -9.72 34.50
N ASN A 350 -46.98 -10.04 35.80
CA ASN A 350 -47.67 -11.26 36.24
C ASN A 350 -49.18 -11.18 35.93
N ILE A 351 -49.75 -9.97 36.02
CA ILE A 351 -51.14 -9.72 35.64
C ILE A 351 -51.30 -9.89 34.13
N LEU A 352 -50.40 -9.33 33.32
CA LEU A 352 -50.44 -9.48 31.85
C LEU A 352 -50.31 -10.95 31.43
N MET A 353 -49.37 -11.70 32.01
CA MET A 353 -49.17 -13.13 31.71
C MET A 353 -50.41 -13.96 32.04
N THR A 354 -51.03 -13.72 33.20
CA THR A 354 -52.24 -14.44 33.64
C THR A 354 -53.46 -14.09 32.79
N ARG A 355 -53.67 -12.79 32.53
CA ARG A 355 -54.81 -12.26 31.78
C ARG A 355 -54.78 -12.69 30.31
N ASP A 356 -53.62 -12.57 29.67
CA ASP A 356 -53.47 -12.81 28.24
C ASP A 356 -53.18 -14.29 27.93
N GLN A 357 -52.93 -15.12 28.95
CA GLN A 357 -52.53 -16.53 28.84
C GLN A 357 -51.36 -16.72 27.87
N GLN A 358 -50.35 -15.84 27.97
CA GLN A 358 -49.14 -15.86 27.16
C GLN A 358 -47.93 -15.61 28.07
N GLU A 359 -46.89 -16.43 27.93
CA GLU A 359 -45.64 -16.27 28.69
C GLU A 359 -44.91 -14.97 28.35
N VAL A 360 -45.06 -14.47 27.12
CA VAL A 360 -44.42 -13.24 26.63
C VAL A 360 -45.50 -12.22 26.26
N PRO A 361 -45.45 -10.99 26.80
CA PRO A 361 -46.41 -9.94 26.48
C PRO A 361 -46.48 -9.61 24.98
N TRP A 362 -47.69 -9.45 24.46
CA TRP A 362 -47.95 -9.18 23.04
C TRP A 362 -47.23 -7.94 22.51
N ILE A 363 -47.13 -6.87 23.32
CA ILE A 363 -46.42 -5.65 22.93
C ILE A 363 -44.93 -5.91 22.65
N LEU A 364 -44.27 -6.72 23.48
CA LEU A 364 -42.87 -7.08 23.27
C LEU A 364 -42.72 -7.92 22.00
N ARG A 365 -43.57 -8.95 21.84
CA ARG A 365 -43.55 -9.83 20.67
C ARG A 365 -43.71 -9.05 19.36
N LYS A 366 -44.76 -8.21 19.26
CA LYS A 366 -45.06 -7.44 18.05
C LYS A 366 -44.01 -6.39 17.72
N CYS A 367 -43.50 -5.68 18.73
CA CYS A 367 -42.44 -4.70 18.52
C CYS A 367 -41.15 -5.40 18.06
N ALA A 368 -40.77 -6.52 18.69
CA ALA A 368 -39.60 -7.29 18.31
C ALA A 368 -39.71 -7.82 16.87
N GLU A 369 -40.83 -8.43 16.51
CA GLU A 369 -41.09 -8.95 15.15
C GLU A 369 -40.98 -7.84 14.09
N ALA A 370 -41.59 -6.68 14.32
CA ALA A 370 -41.48 -5.55 13.41
C ALA A 370 -40.03 -5.04 13.26
N VAL A 371 -39.29 -4.96 14.37
CA VAL A 371 -37.89 -4.52 14.36
C VAL A 371 -36.98 -5.56 13.70
N GLU A 372 -37.23 -6.85 13.88
CA GLU A 372 -36.48 -7.92 13.20
C GLU A 372 -36.77 -7.96 11.70
N MET A 373 -38.01 -7.68 11.30
CA MET A 373 -38.38 -7.72 9.88
C MET A 373 -37.89 -6.48 9.11
N TYR A 374 -37.92 -5.30 9.73
CA TYR A 374 -37.69 -4.03 9.02
C TYR A 374 -36.53 -3.19 9.58
N GLY A 375 -36.08 -3.45 10.81
CA GLY A 375 -35.13 -2.61 11.56
C GLY A 375 -33.70 -3.12 11.63
N LEU A 376 -33.39 -4.37 11.24
CA LEU A 376 -32.07 -4.99 11.44
C LEU A 376 -30.90 -4.25 10.78
N ASN A 377 -31.16 -3.53 9.68
CA ASN A 377 -30.15 -2.77 8.93
C ASN A 377 -30.17 -1.26 9.23
N VAL A 378 -31.07 -0.79 10.11
CA VAL A 378 -31.21 0.62 10.44
C VAL A 378 -30.12 1.03 11.43
N VAL A 379 -29.27 1.96 11.03
CA VAL A 379 -28.15 2.46 11.84
C VAL A 379 -28.68 3.10 13.12
N GLY A 380 -28.19 2.63 14.28
CA GLY A 380 -28.58 3.16 15.58
C GLY A 380 -29.96 2.71 16.07
N ILE A 381 -30.50 1.59 15.57
CA ILE A 381 -31.75 0.99 16.07
C ILE A 381 -31.71 0.84 17.61
N TYR A 382 -32.82 1.16 18.30
CA TYR A 382 -32.92 1.36 19.76
C TYR A 382 -32.16 2.55 20.36
N ARG A 383 -31.07 3.04 19.76
CA ARG A 383 -30.34 4.21 20.24
C ARG A 383 -31.07 5.51 19.92
N LEU A 384 -31.57 5.64 18.71
CA LEU A 384 -32.34 6.80 18.28
C LEU A 384 -33.74 6.78 18.90
N SER A 385 -34.29 7.97 19.14
CA SER A 385 -35.65 8.13 19.66
C SER A 385 -36.60 8.50 18.53
N GLY A 386 -37.79 7.91 18.55
CA GLY A 386 -38.88 8.27 17.66
C GLY A 386 -39.51 9.61 18.03
N THR A 387 -40.47 10.04 17.23
CA THR A 387 -41.22 11.28 17.44
C THR A 387 -42.26 11.10 18.56
N ASN A 388 -42.21 11.94 19.60
CA ASN A 388 -43.10 11.82 20.78
C ASN A 388 -44.59 11.68 20.45
N SER A 389 -45.11 12.45 19.49
CA SER A 389 -46.53 12.36 19.08
C SER A 389 -46.88 10.99 18.50
N GLN A 390 -45.99 10.40 17.70
CA GLN A 390 -46.17 9.07 17.12
C GLN A 390 -46.01 7.98 18.17
N ILE A 391 -45.07 8.14 19.12
CA ILE A 391 -44.94 7.25 20.27
C ILE A 391 -46.24 7.19 21.08
N GLN A 392 -46.84 8.35 21.39
CA GLN A 392 -48.11 8.41 22.13
C GLN A 392 -49.27 7.81 21.31
N LYS A 393 -49.28 7.99 19.99
CA LYS A 393 -50.28 7.38 19.10
C LYS A 393 -50.18 5.85 19.11
N VAL A 394 -48.98 5.30 18.95
CA VAL A 394 -48.75 3.85 18.96
C VAL A 394 -49.03 3.27 20.36
N LYS A 395 -48.65 3.97 21.44
CA LYS A 395 -49.01 3.63 22.83
C LYS A 395 -50.53 3.50 22.99
N ALA A 396 -51.28 4.52 22.57
CA ALA A 396 -52.74 4.52 22.66
C ALA A 396 -53.38 3.39 21.82
N ALA A 397 -52.79 3.06 20.66
CA ALA A 397 -53.23 1.94 19.84
C ALA A 397 -53.01 0.58 20.53
N PHE A 398 -51.86 0.39 21.20
CA PHE A 398 -51.58 -0.79 22.01
C PHE A 398 -52.51 -0.91 23.23
N ASP A 399 -52.75 0.19 23.94
CA ASP A 399 -53.68 0.19 25.06
C ASP A 399 -55.11 -0.14 24.59
N ARG A 400 -55.52 0.31 23.39
CA ARG A 400 -56.86 0.07 22.83
C ARG A 400 -57.08 -1.38 22.37
N ASP A 401 -56.15 -1.94 21.61
CA ASP A 401 -56.23 -3.32 21.11
C ASP A 401 -54.83 -3.88 20.79
N CYS A 402 -54.18 -4.40 21.83
CA CYS A 402 -52.85 -4.99 21.72
C CYS A 402 -52.81 -6.23 20.81
N THR A 403 -53.89 -7.00 20.76
CA THR A 403 -53.96 -8.23 19.94
C THR A 403 -54.23 -7.95 18.47
N GLY A 404 -55.00 -6.92 18.14
CA GLY A 404 -55.35 -6.55 16.77
C GLY A 404 -54.40 -5.56 16.10
N ILE A 405 -53.57 -4.81 16.84
CA ILE A 405 -52.64 -3.84 16.23
C ILE A 405 -51.65 -4.52 15.27
N GLN A 406 -51.57 -4.04 14.03
CA GLN A 406 -50.64 -4.54 13.02
C GLN A 406 -49.54 -3.51 12.78
N LEU A 407 -48.31 -3.84 13.17
CA LEU A 407 -47.14 -2.96 13.06
C LEU A 407 -46.41 -3.04 11.71
N ASN A 408 -46.91 -3.85 10.78
CA ASN A 408 -46.37 -4.03 9.43
C ASN A 408 -47.00 -3.09 8.39
N SER A 409 -47.83 -2.12 8.81
CA SER A 409 -48.34 -1.10 7.90
C SER A 409 -47.24 -0.11 7.52
N GLU A 410 -47.33 0.45 6.30
CA GLU A 410 -46.36 1.42 5.79
C GLU A 410 -46.20 2.64 6.72
N GLU A 411 -47.28 3.02 7.42
CA GLU A 411 -47.27 4.06 8.45
C GLU A 411 -46.23 3.80 9.54
N TYR A 412 -46.19 2.58 10.11
CA TYR A 412 -45.29 2.25 11.21
C TYR A 412 -43.87 1.88 10.74
N ILE A 413 -43.76 1.27 9.55
CA ILE A 413 -42.46 0.86 8.99
C ILE A 413 -41.61 2.08 8.59
N SER A 414 -42.25 3.16 8.12
CA SER A 414 -41.57 4.37 7.64
C SER A 414 -40.63 4.99 8.70
N ASP A 415 -40.93 4.81 9.99
CA ASP A 415 -40.08 5.23 11.10
C ASP A 415 -40.12 4.20 12.24
N ILE A 416 -39.32 3.15 12.06
CA ILE A 416 -39.14 2.05 13.03
C ILE A 416 -38.66 2.53 14.42
N ASN A 417 -38.09 3.75 14.52
CA ASN A 417 -37.66 4.30 15.80
C ASN A 417 -38.84 4.62 16.72
N ASN A 418 -40.03 4.86 16.16
CA ASN A 418 -41.26 4.99 16.95
C ASN A 418 -41.59 3.68 17.66
N ILE A 419 -41.50 2.53 16.97
CA ILE A 419 -41.76 1.20 17.54
C ILE A 419 -40.76 0.87 18.65
N THR A 420 -39.45 1.04 18.39
CA THR A 420 -38.42 0.79 19.43
C THR A 420 -38.57 1.73 20.62
N SER A 421 -39.02 2.97 20.43
CA SER A 421 -39.23 3.93 21.51
C SER A 421 -40.47 3.62 22.34
N VAL A 422 -41.54 3.12 21.72
CA VAL A 422 -42.73 2.61 22.41
C VAL A 422 -42.37 1.39 23.26
N LEU A 423 -41.57 0.45 22.74
CA LEU A 423 -41.13 -0.71 23.50
C LEU A 423 -40.30 -0.30 24.73
N LYS A 424 -39.34 0.62 24.56
CA LYS A 424 -38.57 1.19 25.69
C LYS A 424 -39.46 1.96 26.67
N LEU A 425 -40.50 2.63 26.21
CA LEU A 425 -41.45 3.34 27.07
C LEU A 425 -42.26 2.35 27.90
N TRP A 426 -42.74 1.26 27.30
CA TRP A 426 -43.50 0.23 28.00
C TRP A 426 -42.70 -0.38 29.15
N PHE A 427 -41.44 -0.76 28.93
CA PHE A 427 -40.57 -1.26 30.00
C PHE A 427 -40.38 -0.26 31.14
N ARG A 428 -40.27 1.05 30.82
CA ARG A 428 -40.11 2.12 31.82
C ARG A 428 -41.39 2.39 32.63
N GLU A 429 -42.54 2.09 32.06
CA GLU A 429 -43.85 2.30 32.71
C GLU A 429 -44.35 1.05 33.47
N LEU A 430 -43.58 -0.04 33.52
CA LEU A 430 -43.92 -1.19 34.36
C LEU A 430 -43.94 -0.78 35.85
N PRO A 431 -44.94 -1.22 36.64
CA PRO A 431 -45.00 -0.93 38.08
C PRO A 431 -43.76 -1.42 38.86
N ASP A 432 -43.27 -2.61 38.50
CA ASP A 432 -41.97 -3.14 38.91
C ASP A 432 -41.12 -3.39 37.64
N PRO A 433 -39.86 -2.90 37.58
CA PRO A 433 -38.98 -3.09 36.43
C PRO A 433 -38.81 -4.55 36.01
N LEU A 434 -38.39 -4.78 34.76
CA LEU A 434 -38.16 -6.12 34.24
C LEU A 434 -37.15 -6.90 35.10
N PHE A 435 -36.10 -6.23 35.59
CA PHE A 435 -35.29 -6.72 36.69
C PHE A 435 -35.95 -6.28 38.00
N PRO A 436 -36.67 -7.17 38.71
CA PRO A 436 -37.49 -6.79 39.86
C PRO A 436 -36.66 -6.10 40.94
N ARG A 437 -37.25 -5.11 41.63
CA ARG A 437 -36.55 -4.41 42.73
C ARG A 437 -36.08 -5.37 43.82
N ALA A 438 -36.79 -6.47 44.04
CA ALA A 438 -36.44 -7.51 45.01
C ALA A 438 -35.13 -8.26 44.65
N ALA A 439 -34.81 -8.41 43.37
CA ALA A 439 -33.60 -9.10 42.89
C ALA A 439 -32.46 -8.12 42.51
N TYR A 440 -32.74 -6.81 42.51
CA TYR A 440 -31.85 -5.77 42.00
C TYR A 440 -30.42 -5.82 42.61
N GLN A 441 -30.30 -5.92 43.93
CA GLN A 441 -28.98 -6.01 44.58
C GLN A 441 -28.23 -7.31 44.25
N HIS A 442 -28.95 -8.42 44.02
CA HIS A 442 -28.34 -9.68 43.61
C HIS A 442 -27.74 -9.57 42.19
N PHE A 443 -28.43 -8.89 41.26
CA PHE A 443 -27.88 -8.60 39.94
C PHE A 443 -26.61 -7.75 39.99
N LEU A 444 -26.62 -6.67 40.79
CA LEU A 444 -25.44 -5.80 40.92
C LEU A 444 -24.26 -6.53 41.58
N ASN A 445 -24.52 -7.36 42.60
CA ASN A 445 -23.47 -8.14 43.26
C ASN A 445 -22.87 -9.18 42.31
N ALA A 446 -23.70 -9.86 41.51
CA ALA A 446 -23.21 -10.75 40.46
C ALA A 446 -22.34 -9.99 39.44
N ALA A 447 -22.77 -8.80 38.99
CA ALA A 447 -22.01 -8.01 38.02
C ALA A 447 -20.65 -7.49 38.52
N LYS A 448 -20.49 -7.35 39.84
CA LYS A 448 -19.21 -6.95 40.48
C LYS A 448 -18.18 -8.08 40.55
N ILE A 449 -18.56 -9.33 40.25
CA ILE A 449 -17.63 -10.45 40.21
C ILE A 449 -16.62 -10.23 39.08
N GLU A 450 -15.33 -10.21 39.44
CA GLU A 450 -14.24 -9.96 38.50
C GLU A 450 -14.07 -11.09 37.49
N ASP A 451 -14.18 -12.35 37.94
CA ASP A 451 -14.09 -13.52 37.06
C ASP A 451 -15.33 -13.63 36.14
N ASP A 452 -15.08 -13.71 34.84
CA ASP A 452 -16.13 -13.66 33.82
C ASP A 452 -17.07 -14.88 33.88
N ASN A 453 -16.54 -16.08 34.10
CA ASN A 453 -17.33 -17.31 34.16
C ASN A 453 -18.20 -17.34 35.43
N MET A 454 -17.62 -16.94 36.57
CA MET A 454 -18.33 -16.84 37.83
C MET A 454 -19.39 -15.73 37.81
N ARG A 455 -19.14 -14.63 37.09
CA ARG A 455 -20.13 -13.57 36.86
C ARG A 455 -21.32 -14.08 36.04
N VAL A 456 -21.06 -14.80 34.96
CA VAL A 456 -22.11 -15.44 34.14
C VAL A 456 -22.92 -16.42 34.96
N LEU A 457 -22.26 -17.29 35.75
CA LEU A 457 -22.93 -18.25 36.64
C LEU A 457 -23.77 -17.55 37.72
N GLY A 458 -23.25 -16.48 38.31
CA GLY A 458 -23.97 -15.66 39.29
C GLY A 458 -25.23 -15.04 38.69
N LEU A 459 -25.12 -14.43 37.51
CA LEU A 459 -26.28 -13.85 36.80
C LEU A 459 -27.29 -14.93 36.40
N HIS A 460 -26.85 -16.08 35.90
CA HIS A 460 -27.71 -17.22 35.58
C HIS A 460 -28.53 -17.69 36.79
N THR A 461 -27.90 -17.76 37.97
CA THR A 461 -28.58 -18.15 39.21
C THR A 461 -29.68 -17.15 39.57
N VAL A 462 -29.36 -15.85 39.56
CA VAL A 462 -30.34 -14.79 39.88
C VAL A 462 -31.48 -14.76 38.86
N ILE A 463 -31.21 -15.02 37.58
CA ILE A 463 -32.21 -15.06 36.52
C ILE A 463 -33.18 -16.23 36.69
N ASN A 464 -32.71 -17.41 37.07
CA ASN A 464 -33.57 -18.58 37.28
C ASN A 464 -34.49 -18.45 38.51
N ASP A 465 -34.13 -17.59 39.46
CA ASP A 465 -34.98 -17.28 40.63
C ASP A 465 -36.02 -16.18 40.35
N LEU A 466 -36.08 -15.64 39.12
CA LEU A 466 -37.08 -14.63 38.75
C LEU A 466 -38.49 -15.23 38.67
N PRO A 467 -39.54 -14.43 38.97
CA PRO A 467 -40.91 -14.83 38.65
C PRO A 467 -41.08 -15.15 37.16
N ASP A 468 -41.91 -16.14 36.83
CA ASP A 468 -42.09 -16.66 35.47
C ASP A 468 -42.31 -15.56 34.42
N ALA A 469 -43.15 -14.56 34.73
CA ALA A 469 -43.45 -13.47 33.82
C ALA A 469 -42.22 -12.59 33.52
N HIS A 470 -41.35 -12.38 34.51
CA HIS A 470 -40.10 -11.62 34.33
C HIS A 470 -39.04 -12.44 33.61
N TYR A 471 -38.89 -13.72 33.97
CA TYR A 471 -37.95 -14.63 33.32
C TYR A 471 -38.26 -14.80 31.82
N ALA A 472 -39.51 -15.12 31.48
CA ALA A 472 -39.94 -15.32 30.10
C ALA A 472 -39.80 -14.05 29.25
N THR A 473 -40.19 -12.89 29.82
CA THR A 473 -40.06 -11.58 29.16
C THR A 473 -38.59 -11.21 28.93
N LEU A 474 -37.72 -11.44 29.93
CA LEU A 474 -36.28 -11.18 29.83
C LEU A 474 -35.61 -12.08 28.79
N LYS A 475 -35.89 -13.39 28.83
CA LYS A 475 -35.37 -14.36 27.86
C LYS A 475 -35.73 -13.96 26.43
N PHE A 476 -36.99 -13.60 26.18
CA PHE A 476 -37.44 -13.18 24.86
C PHE A 476 -36.77 -11.89 24.40
N LEU A 477 -36.65 -10.89 25.29
CA LEU A 477 -35.97 -9.64 24.97
C LEU A 477 -34.50 -9.87 24.63
N MET A 478 -33.78 -10.68 25.41
CA MET A 478 -32.36 -10.96 25.16
C MET A 478 -32.15 -11.72 23.85
N CYS A 479 -33.05 -12.64 23.50
CA CYS A 479 -33.06 -13.30 22.19
C CYS A 479 -33.23 -12.30 21.03
N HIS A 480 -34.16 -11.36 21.17
CA HIS A 480 -34.37 -10.29 20.19
C HIS A 480 -33.12 -9.41 20.04
N LEU A 481 -32.55 -8.95 21.15
CA LEU A 481 -31.34 -8.11 21.14
C LEU A 481 -30.12 -8.87 20.61
N ASP A 482 -30.05 -10.19 20.80
CA ASP A 482 -29.00 -11.03 20.24
C ASP A 482 -29.02 -11.01 18.69
N LYS A 483 -30.22 -11.07 18.10
CA LYS A 483 -30.38 -10.90 16.64
C LYS A 483 -29.91 -9.52 16.16
N ILE A 484 -30.19 -8.46 16.93
CA ILE A 484 -29.74 -7.10 16.59
C ILE A 484 -28.21 -7.02 16.60
N GLN A 485 -27.54 -7.53 17.64
CA GLN A 485 -26.07 -7.49 17.73
C GLN A 485 -25.41 -8.35 16.64
N LYS A 486 -26.00 -9.48 16.24
CA LYS A 486 -25.49 -10.30 15.14
C LYS A 486 -25.45 -9.53 13.81
N HIS A 487 -26.27 -8.49 13.67
CA HIS A 487 -26.32 -7.59 12.51
C HIS A 487 -25.53 -6.28 12.70
N GLN A 488 -24.71 -6.16 13.75
CA GLN A 488 -23.98 -4.93 14.11
C GLN A 488 -23.10 -4.34 13.00
N ARG A 489 -22.66 -5.16 12.02
CA ARG A 489 -21.92 -4.66 10.86
C ARG A 489 -22.69 -3.58 10.08
N TYR A 490 -24.02 -3.69 10.04
CA TYR A 490 -24.91 -2.74 9.37
C TYR A 490 -25.49 -1.72 10.34
N ASN A 491 -26.22 -2.18 11.37
CA ASN A 491 -26.92 -1.27 12.29
C ASN A 491 -26.02 -0.55 13.30
N LYS A 492 -24.75 -0.97 13.46
CA LYS A 492 -23.76 -0.40 14.40
C LYS A 492 -24.13 -0.54 15.90
N MET A 493 -25.02 -1.46 16.24
CA MET A 493 -25.51 -1.70 17.59
C MET A 493 -25.04 -3.06 18.13
N GLY A 494 -23.83 -3.10 18.70
CA GLY A 494 -23.31 -4.26 19.43
C GLY A 494 -23.79 -4.33 20.89
N ALA A 495 -23.42 -5.39 21.61
CA ALA A 495 -23.86 -5.64 22.99
C ALA A 495 -23.63 -4.46 23.95
N SER A 496 -22.45 -3.83 23.92
CA SER A 496 -22.14 -2.67 24.75
C SER A 496 -23.07 -1.46 24.47
N ASN A 497 -23.37 -1.18 23.20
CA ASN A 497 -24.26 -0.08 22.81
C ASN A 497 -25.70 -0.36 23.25
N LEU A 498 -26.18 -1.60 23.07
CA LEU A 498 -27.52 -2.02 23.48
C LEU A 498 -27.66 -2.02 25.01
N ALA A 499 -26.66 -2.52 25.73
CA ALA A 499 -26.63 -2.54 27.18
C ALA A 499 -26.68 -1.14 27.80
N THR A 500 -26.03 -0.15 27.18
CA THR A 500 -26.11 1.24 27.63
C THR A 500 -27.54 1.80 27.58
N ILE A 501 -28.35 1.34 26.62
CA ILE A 501 -29.74 1.77 26.45
C ILE A 501 -30.66 0.99 27.39
N PHE A 502 -30.48 -0.33 27.45
CA PHE A 502 -31.38 -1.22 28.18
C PHE A 502 -31.05 -1.35 29.67
N GLY A 503 -29.83 -1.05 30.11
CA GLY A 503 -29.44 -1.08 31.54
C GLY A 503 -30.39 -0.29 32.42
N MET A 504 -30.54 1.01 32.14
CA MET A 504 -31.46 1.87 32.89
C MET A 504 -32.93 1.58 32.56
N THR A 505 -33.23 1.22 31.30
CA THR A 505 -34.61 0.96 30.85
C THR A 505 -35.23 -0.23 31.57
N LEU A 506 -34.45 -1.27 31.85
CA LEU A 506 -34.95 -2.54 32.38
C LEU A 506 -34.81 -2.68 33.90
N MET A 507 -33.82 -2.01 34.51
CA MET A 507 -33.59 -2.08 35.96
C MET A 507 -34.24 -0.89 36.71
N GLY A 508 -34.66 0.14 35.99
CA GLY A 508 -35.24 1.36 36.55
C GLY A 508 -34.21 2.27 37.21
N ASN A 509 -34.62 3.51 37.49
CA ASN A 509 -33.94 4.36 38.47
C ASN A 509 -34.63 4.14 39.82
N GLU A 510 -33.87 4.10 40.94
CA GLU A 510 -34.47 4.01 42.27
C GLU A 510 -35.64 4.99 42.44
N PRO A 511 -36.78 4.56 43.02
CA PRO A 511 -37.88 5.47 43.35
C PRO A 511 -37.47 6.33 44.56
N GLY A 512 -36.75 7.42 44.29
CA GLY A 512 -36.27 8.38 45.30
C GLY A 512 -36.37 9.84 44.85
N GLY A 513 -37.22 10.14 43.85
CA GLY A 513 -37.48 11.50 43.38
C GLY A 513 -38.66 12.21 44.07
N GLY A 514 -38.99 11.82 45.31
CA GLY A 514 -40.00 12.46 46.15
C GLY A 514 -39.33 13.19 47.31
N ILE A 515 -39.65 14.48 47.48
CA ILE A 515 -39.16 15.41 48.48
C ILE A 515 -38.99 14.75 49.87
N ALA A 516 -37.74 14.51 50.27
CA ALA A 516 -37.39 14.25 51.68
C ALA A 516 -36.03 14.88 52.00
N SER A 517 -36.09 15.85 52.90
CA SER A 517 -34.98 16.59 53.48
C SER A 517 -33.97 15.67 54.15
N ASN A 518 -32.72 15.64 53.67
CA ASN A 518 -31.55 15.53 54.56
C ASN A 518 -30.30 16.09 53.87
N GLN A 519 -29.69 17.07 54.52
CA GLN A 519 -28.49 17.78 54.07
C GLN A 519 -27.28 16.85 54.20
N GLN A 520 -26.76 16.35 53.06
CA GLN A 520 -25.39 15.87 52.93
C GLN A 520 -24.75 16.46 51.66
N PRO A 521 -23.42 16.62 51.60
CA PRO A 521 -22.75 17.36 50.53
C PRO A 521 -22.93 16.66 49.18
N MET A 522 -23.40 17.42 48.18
CA MET A 522 -23.84 16.98 46.85
C MET A 522 -22.79 16.21 46.01
N VAL A 523 -21.52 16.17 46.43
CA VAL A 523 -20.40 15.64 45.61
C VAL A 523 -20.28 14.10 45.66
N ASN A 524 -20.77 13.43 46.71
CA ASN A 524 -20.64 11.96 46.85
C ASN A 524 -21.80 11.17 46.23
N GLN A 525 -23.00 11.75 46.09
CA GLN A 525 -24.17 11.06 45.52
C GLN A 525 -24.04 10.85 44.01
N ASP A 526 -23.49 11.82 43.27
CA ASP A 526 -23.33 11.72 41.82
C ASP A 526 -22.33 10.63 41.42
N ASN A 527 -21.25 10.45 42.20
CA ASN A 527 -20.25 9.41 41.96
C ASN A 527 -20.80 7.98 42.23
N GLN A 528 -21.67 7.84 43.23
CA GLN A 528 -22.32 6.56 43.54
C GLN A 528 -23.34 6.19 42.46
N ARG A 529 -24.20 7.13 42.03
CA ARG A 529 -25.16 6.91 40.95
C ARG A 529 -24.48 6.56 39.63
N PHE A 530 -23.39 7.26 39.29
CA PHE A 530 -22.61 6.96 38.09
C PHE A 530 -22.01 5.54 38.12
N THR A 531 -21.46 5.13 39.26
CA THR A 531 -20.89 3.80 39.45
C THR A 531 -21.96 2.71 39.37
N GLU A 532 -23.14 2.96 39.92
CA GLU A 532 -24.26 2.02 39.88
C GLU A 532 -24.84 1.84 38.47
N THR A 533 -24.98 2.92 37.71
CA THR A 533 -25.39 2.84 36.30
C THR A 533 -24.39 2.01 35.47
N GLN A 534 -23.09 2.09 35.75
CA GLN A 534 -22.11 1.23 35.09
C GLN A 534 -22.34 -0.26 35.38
N TRP A 535 -22.68 -0.62 36.62
CA TRP A 535 -23.01 -1.99 36.97
C TRP A 535 -24.32 -2.46 36.32
N GLN A 536 -25.34 -1.61 36.22
CA GLN A 536 -26.57 -1.93 35.48
C GLN A 536 -26.29 -2.24 34.00
N VAL A 537 -25.44 -1.42 33.36
CA VAL A 537 -25.01 -1.67 31.98
C VAL A 537 -24.22 -2.99 31.91
N LYS A 538 -23.34 -3.26 32.87
CA LYS A 538 -22.56 -4.50 32.91
C LYS A 538 -23.42 -5.75 33.09
N VAL A 539 -24.50 -5.68 33.87
CA VAL A 539 -25.51 -6.75 34.00
C VAL A 539 -26.07 -7.08 32.62
N VAL A 540 -26.69 -6.10 31.96
CA VAL A 540 -27.35 -6.33 30.65
C VAL A 540 -26.34 -6.75 29.59
N GLN A 541 -25.15 -6.15 29.57
CA GLN A 541 -24.10 -6.51 28.62
C GLN A 541 -23.66 -7.96 28.80
N THR A 542 -23.37 -8.38 30.05
CA THR A 542 -22.91 -9.75 30.33
C THR A 542 -23.99 -10.77 29.96
N ILE A 543 -25.27 -10.46 30.24
CA ILE A 543 -26.39 -11.32 29.88
C ILE A 543 -26.50 -11.46 28.35
N LEU A 544 -26.41 -10.35 27.62
CA LEU A 544 -26.56 -10.33 26.16
C LEU A 544 -25.38 -11.00 25.43
N GLU A 545 -24.15 -10.81 25.90
CA GLU A 545 -22.96 -11.46 25.35
C GLU A 545 -22.95 -12.98 25.58
N ASN A 546 -23.63 -13.44 26.63
CA ASN A 546 -23.70 -14.85 27.03
C ASN A 546 -25.13 -15.40 26.99
N TYR A 547 -25.98 -14.87 26.11
CA TYR A 547 -27.41 -15.20 26.04
C TYR A 547 -27.64 -16.72 25.96
N SER A 548 -26.93 -17.42 25.06
CA SER A 548 -27.05 -18.87 24.92
C SER A 548 -26.66 -19.60 26.21
N LEU A 549 -25.53 -19.25 26.82
CA LEU A 549 -25.07 -19.90 28.07
C LEU A 549 -26.02 -19.66 29.25
N ILE A 550 -26.77 -18.56 29.26
CA ILE A 550 -27.67 -18.19 30.36
C ILE A 550 -29.09 -18.72 30.15
N PHE A 551 -29.57 -18.85 28.90
CA PHE A 551 -30.98 -19.17 28.64
C PHE A 551 -31.21 -20.45 27.82
N GLU A 552 -30.18 -20.96 27.17
CA GLU A 552 -30.21 -22.21 26.40
C GLU A 552 -29.45 -23.27 27.22
N THR A 553 -30.17 -24.25 27.76
CA THR A 553 -29.53 -25.44 28.34
C THR A 553 -28.83 -26.21 27.22
N ASP A 554 -27.62 -26.71 27.47
CA ASP A 554 -26.90 -27.64 26.60
C ASP A 554 -27.88 -28.70 26.07
N GLY A 555 -28.12 -28.67 24.75
CA GLY A 555 -28.94 -29.65 24.04
C GLY A 555 -28.22 -30.98 23.85
#